data_AF-A0A401KLN7-F1
#
_entry.id   AF-A0A401KLN7-F1
#
_cell.length_a   1.000
_cell.length_b   1.000
_cell.length_c   1.000
_cell.angle_alpha   90.00
_cell.angle_beta   90.00
_cell.angle_gamma   90.00
#
_symmetry.space_group_name_H-M   'P 1'
#
loop_
_entity.id
_entity.type
_entity.pdbx_description
1 polymer ?
#
loop_
_entity_poly.entity_id
_entity_poly.type
_entity_poly.pdbx_seq_one_letter_code
_entity_poly.pdbx_strand_id
1 'polypeptide(L)'
;MSKRSADVSDEQNAALKAGERPVVDAPPDEVGEFEDEYEDEFESEDEVLEAGVDGRPDAEREEEEKDAMDLDKQTFIPGRTKLAPGEVLSPDPSTYDMLHTLSTPWPCLSFDIVRDSLGDNRKTYPATVYAVTGTQAEGRRAKENELMVLKLSGMSKMDKEDGMDSDSDSDSDDDSEAILEHKSIPLGSTTNRIRAHQTPNQSGDYSKPPQTLTATMLENSQVVIHDVTPHLTSFDVPGTILPPSANKPLSTLRMHKSEGYALDWSPLQPLGKLLTGDNDGLIYVTTRTEGGGWVTDTRPFTGHMSSVEELQWSPNEKNVFASASSDGSVKVWDVRSKSRKPAVDVKVSNTDVNVMSWSNQTFHLLATGADDGQWAVWDLRHWKPNAAAPGSQTTASPVASFDFHREPVTSIEWHPTDDSVVAVGSADNTVTLWDLAVELDEEENREAGMQEVPPQLLFVHYMESVKEIHWQAQMPGTIMATGGAGFGVFKTISV
;
A
#
# COMPACT_ATOMS: atom_id res chain seq x y z
N MET A 1 -14.82 -1.02 1.53
CA MET A 1 -14.95 -2.16 2.47
C MET A 1 -16.34 -2.12 3.07
N SER A 2 -17.11 -3.20 2.98
CA SER A 2 -18.42 -3.32 3.65
C SER A 2 -18.30 -4.16 4.92
N LYS A 3 -19.29 -4.06 5.81
CA LYS A 3 -19.61 -5.12 6.77
C LYS A 3 -20.55 -6.16 6.14
N ARG A 4 -20.53 -7.40 6.62
CA ARG A 4 -21.58 -8.43 6.43
C ARG A 4 -21.62 -9.32 7.68
N SER A 5 -22.81 -9.76 8.07
CA SER A 5 -23.02 -10.82 9.06
C SER A 5 -22.83 -12.21 8.45
N ALA A 6 -22.56 -13.21 9.29
CA ALA A 6 -22.40 -14.60 8.85
C ALA A 6 -23.74 -15.36 8.93
N ASP A 7 -24.11 -16.04 7.83
CA ASP A 7 -25.21 -16.99 7.80
C ASP A 7 -24.89 -18.30 8.51
N VAL A 8 -25.93 -18.93 9.07
CA VAL A 8 -25.87 -20.27 9.67
C VAL A 8 -27.13 -21.04 9.27
N SER A 9 -26.97 -22.14 8.54
CA SER A 9 -28.07 -22.93 7.98
C SER A 9 -28.66 -23.96 8.95
N ASP A 10 -29.99 -24.09 8.92
CA ASP A 10 -30.85 -25.26 9.20
C ASP A 10 -30.50 -26.30 10.27
N GLU A 11 -31.45 -26.58 11.18
CA GLU A 11 -32.41 -27.69 10.96
C GLU A 11 -33.54 -27.84 12.01
N GLN A 12 -34.68 -28.37 11.55
CA GLN A 12 -35.67 -29.24 12.23
C GLN A 12 -36.61 -28.78 13.40
N ASN A 13 -37.86 -28.50 12.99
CA ASN A 13 -39.10 -29.23 13.35
C ASN A 13 -39.79 -29.17 14.75
N ALA A 14 -41.04 -28.66 14.69
CA ALA A 14 -42.29 -29.27 15.18
C ALA A 14 -42.71 -29.26 16.67
N ALA A 15 -43.82 -28.55 16.95
CA ALA A 15 -44.96 -29.05 17.75
C ALA A 15 -46.26 -28.24 17.50
N LEU A 16 -47.43 -28.88 17.58
CA LEU A 16 -48.77 -28.26 17.49
C LEU A 16 -49.66 -28.72 18.65
N LYS A 17 -50.53 -27.82 19.16
CA LYS A 17 -51.77 -27.98 20.00
C LYS A 17 -51.81 -27.02 21.20
N ALA A 18 -52.96 -26.58 21.73
CA ALA A 18 -54.35 -26.49 21.23
C ALA A 18 -55.24 -25.75 22.25
N GLY A 19 -56.40 -25.23 21.82
CA GLY A 19 -57.46 -24.67 22.68
C GLY A 19 -57.29 -23.18 23.02
N GLU A 20 -58.35 -22.42 23.34
CA GLU A 20 -59.79 -22.74 23.44
C GLU A 20 -60.65 -21.57 22.91
N ARG A 21 -61.94 -21.83 22.59
CA ARG A 21 -62.98 -20.79 22.38
C ARG A 21 -63.90 -20.72 23.60
N PRO A 22 -64.56 -19.58 23.82
CA PRO A 22 -66.02 -19.62 24.03
C PRO A 22 -66.83 -18.89 22.94
N VAL A 23 -68.15 -19.14 22.97
CA VAL A 23 -69.26 -18.40 22.30
C VAL A 23 -70.12 -17.81 23.46
N VAL A 24 -71.12 -16.92 23.34
CA VAL A 24 -72.14 -16.55 22.33
C VAL A 24 -72.51 -15.03 22.55
N ASP A 25 -73.48 -14.33 21.96
CA ASP A 25 -74.67 -14.65 21.13
C ASP A 25 -75.12 -13.45 20.24
N ALA A 26 -76.25 -13.58 19.51
CA ALA A 26 -76.92 -12.53 18.71
C ALA A 26 -78.46 -12.75 18.69
N PRO A 27 -79.32 -11.96 17.97
CA PRO A 27 -79.22 -10.59 17.42
C PRO A 27 -80.16 -9.67 18.29
N PRO A 28 -81.19 -8.88 17.87
CA PRO A 28 -81.60 -8.25 16.59
C PRO A 28 -82.07 -6.77 16.71
N ASP A 29 -82.80 -6.27 15.69
CA ASP A 29 -83.63 -5.04 15.58
C ASP A 29 -82.88 -3.67 15.57
N GLU A 30 -83.32 -2.60 14.89
CA GLU A 30 -84.62 -2.29 14.21
C GLU A 30 -84.48 -1.87 12.72
N VAL A 31 -85.64 -1.76 12.06
CA VAL A 31 -85.91 -1.36 10.66
C VAL A 31 -85.43 0.03 10.21
N GLY A 32 -85.23 0.17 8.90
CA GLY A 32 -85.10 1.45 8.19
C GLY A 32 -85.29 1.29 6.68
N GLU A 33 -86.54 1.33 6.20
CA GLU A 33 -86.88 1.31 4.77
C GLU A 33 -86.51 2.65 4.10
N PHE A 34 -85.85 2.60 2.95
CA PHE A 34 -86.08 3.54 1.84
C PHE A 34 -85.80 2.84 0.51
N GLU A 35 -86.80 2.82 -0.35
CA GLU A 35 -86.67 2.45 -1.76
C GLU A 35 -86.13 3.66 -2.53
N ASP A 36 -85.21 3.45 -3.47
CA ASP A 36 -84.99 4.35 -4.62
C ASP A 36 -84.63 3.47 -5.84
N GLU A 37 -85.28 3.74 -6.97
CA GLU A 37 -85.48 2.81 -8.08
C GLU A 37 -84.64 3.20 -9.31
N TYR A 38 -83.40 2.69 -9.42
CA TYR A 38 -82.65 2.69 -10.68
C TYR A 38 -81.79 1.42 -10.82
N GLU A 39 -82.17 0.57 -11.78
CA GLU A 39 -81.22 -0.34 -12.44
C GLU A 39 -80.29 0.49 -13.33
N ASP A 40 -78.99 0.15 -13.40
CA ASP A 40 -78.30 -0.07 -14.68
C ASP A 40 -76.88 -0.65 -14.47
N GLU A 41 -76.60 -1.70 -15.25
CA GLU A 41 -75.32 -2.27 -15.71
C GLU A 41 -74.22 -2.76 -14.72
N PHE A 42 -73.61 -3.90 -15.08
CA PHE A 42 -72.39 -4.48 -14.48
C PHE A 42 -71.15 -3.90 -15.18
N GLU A 43 -70.16 -3.42 -14.42
CA GLU A 43 -68.73 -3.52 -14.78
C GLU A 43 -67.91 -3.97 -13.55
N SER A 44 -66.63 -4.34 -13.76
CA SER A 44 -65.84 -5.18 -12.84
C SER A 44 -65.30 -4.49 -11.58
N GLU A 45 -65.14 -5.29 -10.52
CA GLU A 45 -64.19 -5.00 -9.43
C GLU A 45 -62.74 -5.21 -9.94
N ASP A 46 -62.25 -4.28 -10.77
CA ASP A 46 -60.82 -4.19 -11.05
C ASP A 46 -60.12 -3.49 -9.86
N GLU A 47 -59.09 -4.14 -9.31
CA GLU A 47 -58.31 -3.59 -8.21
C GLU A 47 -57.66 -2.26 -8.63
N VAL A 48 -58.03 -1.17 -7.95
CA VAL A 48 -57.40 0.14 -8.13
C VAL A 48 -56.04 0.11 -7.46
N LEU A 49 -55.04 -0.40 -8.19
CA LEU A 49 -53.63 -0.18 -7.90
C LEU A 49 -53.37 1.33 -7.97
N GLU A 50 -53.16 1.97 -6.82
CA GLU A 50 -52.87 3.40 -6.70
C GLU A 50 -51.43 3.68 -7.16
N ALA A 51 -51.21 3.62 -8.48
CA ALA A 51 -49.91 3.79 -9.09
C ALA A 51 -49.24 5.11 -8.66
N GLY A 52 -47.98 5.01 -8.26
CA GLY A 52 -47.18 6.15 -7.82
C GLY A 52 -47.04 7.25 -8.87
N VAL A 53 -46.45 8.38 -8.47
CA VAL A 53 -46.31 9.60 -9.31
C VAL A 53 -45.50 9.38 -10.59
N ASP A 54 -44.77 8.27 -10.71
CA ASP A 54 -44.02 7.80 -11.89
C ASP A 54 -44.71 6.66 -12.68
N GLY A 55 -45.82 6.10 -12.17
CA GLY A 55 -46.65 5.11 -12.87
C GLY A 55 -46.22 3.65 -12.74
N ARG A 56 -45.31 3.32 -11.81
CA ARG A 56 -44.88 1.94 -11.53
C ARG A 56 -45.71 1.28 -10.40
N PRO A 57 -45.79 -0.06 -10.33
CA PRO A 57 -46.47 -0.77 -9.24
C PRO A 57 -45.68 -0.66 -7.93
N ASP A 58 -46.37 -0.50 -6.80
CA ASP A 58 -45.73 -0.43 -5.48
C ASP A 58 -44.92 -1.69 -5.13
N ALA A 59 -45.23 -2.86 -5.71
CA ALA A 59 -44.44 -4.07 -5.51
C ALA A 59 -43.02 -3.97 -6.12
N GLU A 60 -42.88 -3.44 -7.34
CA GLU A 60 -41.57 -3.20 -7.97
C GLU A 60 -40.79 -2.14 -7.18
N ARG A 61 -41.50 -1.15 -6.63
CA ARG A 61 -40.91 -0.13 -5.76
C ARG A 61 -40.49 -0.69 -4.40
N GLU A 62 -41.30 -1.56 -3.79
CA GLU A 62 -40.94 -2.25 -2.55
C GLU A 62 -39.82 -3.27 -2.74
N GLU A 63 -39.56 -3.75 -3.96
CA GLU A 63 -38.39 -4.55 -4.30
C GLU A 63 -37.17 -3.65 -4.58
N GLU A 64 -37.29 -2.55 -5.33
CA GLU A 64 -36.22 -1.52 -5.45
C GLU A 64 -35.81 -0.93 -4.09
N GLU A 65 -36.77 -0.62 -3.21
CA GLU A 65 -36.50 -0.10 -1.86
C GLU A 65 -36.01 -1.19 -0.90
N LYS A 66 -36.31 -2.49 -1.11
CA LYS A 66 -35.68 -3.60 -0.37
C LYS A 66 -34.25 -3.86 -0.82
N ASP A 67 -33.99 -3.93 -2.12
CA ASP A 67 -32.63 -4.08 -2.67
C ASP A 67 -31.75 -2.88 -2.27
N ALA A 68 -32.32 -1.67 -2.22
CA ALA A 68 -31.62 -0.50 -1.68
C ALA A 68 -31.38 -0.57 -0.15
N MET A 69 -32.26 -1.20 0.63
CA MET A 69 -32.08 -1.37 2.08
C MET A 69 -31.11 -2.51 2.44
N ASP A 70 -31.12 -3.63 1.70
CA ASP A 70 -30.10 -4.70 1.81
C ASP A 70 -28.73 -4.24 1.25
N LEU A 71 -28.67 -3.04 0.67
CA LEU A 71 -27.46 -2.33 0.26
C LEU A 71 -27.03 -1.19 1.20
N ASP A 72 -27.48 -1.09 2.46
CA ASP A 72 -26.77 -0.30 3.52
C ASP A 72 -25.45 -0.98 3.96
N LYS A 73 -24.59 -1.22 2.97
CA LYS A 73 -23.22 -1.72 3.06
C LYS A 73 -22.31 -0.63 3.63
N GLN A 74 -22.53 -0.25 4.89
CA GLN A 74 -21.86 0.90 5.53
C GLN A 74 -20.34 0.86 5.32
N THR A 75 -19.85 1.79 4.48
CA THR A 75 -18.44 1.92 4.14
C THR A 75 -17.61 2.17 5.39
N PHE A 76 -16.61 1.32 5.62
CA PHE A 76 -15.65 1.54 6.69
C PHE A 76 -14.79 2.79 6.39
N ILE A 77 -14.98 3.83 7.19
CA ILE A 77 -14.12 5.03 7.20
C ILE A 77 -13.23 4.95 8.45
N PRO A 78 -11.89 4.98 8.31
CA PRO A 78 -10.97 4.99 9.44
C PRO A 78 -11.29 6.08 10.46
N GLY A 79 -11.13 5.78 11.76
CA GLY A 79 -11.46 6.70 12.87
C GLY A 79 -12.97 6.85 13.15
N ARG A 80 -13.81 6.94 12.11
CA ARG A 80 -15.28 7.10 12.22
C ARG A 80 -15.99 5.77 12.52
N THR A 81 -15.68 4.72 11.76
CA THR A 81 -16.29 3.40 11.93
C THR A 81 -15.42 2.54 12.85
N LYS A 82 -16.02 1.96 13.89
CA LYS A 82 -15.35 0.96 14.74
C LYS A 82 -15.83 -0.45 14.40
N LEU A 83 -14.90 -1.39 14.45
CA LEU A 83 -15.19 -2.81 14.37
C LEU A 83 -15.68 -3.32 15.73
N ALA A 84 -16.77 -4.07 15.73
CA ALA A 84 -17.22 -4.84 16.88
C ALA A 84 -16.39 -6.13 17.03
N PRO A 85 -16.28 -6.72 18.24
CA PRO A 85 -15.50 -7.95 18.44
C PRO A 85 -16.01 -9.11 17.57
N GLY A 86 -15.20 -9.53 16.59
CA GLY A 86 -15.54 -10.59 15.64
C GLY A 86 -15.95 -10.11 14.24
N GLU A 87 -16.10 -8.80 14.01
CA GLU A 87 -16.24 -8.27 12.65
C GLU A 87 -14.89 -8.31 11.91
N VAL A 88 -14.93 -8.65 10.62
CA VAL A 88 -13.78 -8.63 9.69
C VAL A 88 -14.14 -7.73 8.51
N LEU A 89 -13.19 -6.93 8.03
CA LEU A 89 -13.39 -6.11 6.83
C LEU A 89 -13.15 -6.94 5.56
N SER A 90 -14.15 -7.01 4.67
CA SER A 90 -13.97 -7.54 3.33
C SER A 90 -13.68 -6.42 2.32
N PRO A 91 -12.76 -6.63 1.36
CA PRO A 91 -12.61 -5.73 0.22
C PRO A 91 -13.91 -5.70 -0.58
N ASP A 92 -14.17 -4.55 -1.21
CA ASP A 92 -15.24 -4.43 -2.20
C ASP A 92 -14.63 -4.68 -3.59
N PRO A 93 -14.91 -5.80 -4.27
CA PRO A 93 -14.24 -6.16 -5.51
C PRO A 93 -14.39 -5.11 -6.61
N SER A 94 -15.53 -4.40 -6.66
CA SER A 94 -15.80 -3.37 -7.67
C SER A 94 -14.76 -2.23 -7.68
N THR A 95 -14.14 -1.97 -6.53
CA THR A 95 -13.18 -0.89 -6.30
C THR A 95 -11.74 -1.22 -6.71
N TYR A 96 -11.48 -2.47 -7.13
CA TYR A 96 -10.18 -2.94 -7.61
C TYR A 96 -10.29 -3.45 -9.05
N ASP A 97 -9.28 -3.21 -9.87
CA ASP A 97 -9.06 -3.98 -11.09
C ASP A 97 -8.22 -5.24 -10.81
N MET A 98 -7.47 -5.27 -9.71
CA MET A 98 -6.69 -6.44 -9.28
C MET A 98 -6.51 -6.39 -7.76
N LEU A 99 -6.67 -7.53 -7.07
CA LEU A 99 -6.36 -7.67 -5.65
C LEU A 99 -5.98 -9.11 -5.32
N HIS A 100 -4.70 -9.35 -5.03
CA HIS A 100 -4.15 -10.65 -4.63
C HIS A 100 -3.36 -10.54 -3.33
N THR A 101 -3.49 -11.55 -2.45
CA THR A 101 -2.73 -11.63 -1.19
C THR A 101 -1.96 -12.93 -1.14
N LEU A 102 -0.63 -12.85 -1.05
CA LEU A 102 0.27 -14.00 -1.12
C LEU A 102 1.16 -14.05 0.14
N SER A 103 1.18 -15.21 0.80
CA SER A 103 1.90 -15.39 2.07
C SER A 103 3.33 -15.93 1.87
N THR A 104 4.25 -15.51 2.75
CA THR A 104 5.62 -16.03 2.85
C THR A 104 5.80 -16.90 4.10
N PRO A 105 6.83 -17.78 4.16
CA PRO A 105 7.08 -18.64 5.33
C PRO A 105 7.36 -17.89 6.65
N TRP A 106 7.65 -16.59 6.53
CA TRP A 106 7.95 -15.65 7.61
C TRP A 106 7.41 -14.26 7.26
N PRO A 107 7.10 -13.42 8.26
CA PRO A 107 6.91 -11.99 8.05
C PRO A 107 8.13 -11.34 7.42
N CYS A 108 7.89 -10.30 6.63
CA CYS A 108 8.90 -9.45 6.02
C CYS A 108 8.67 -8.01 6.50
N LEU A 109 9.70 -7.33 7.00
CA LEU A 109 9.61 -5.92 7.38
C LEU A 109 9.80 -5.00 6.17
N SER A 110 10.59 -5.44 5.19
CA SER A 110 11.00 -4.62 4.05
C SER A 110 11.25 -5.49 2.82
N PHE A 111 10.91 -4.93 1.67
CA PHE A 111 11.12 -5.52 0.34
C PHE A 111 11.51 -4.42 -0.67
N ASP A 112 11.82 -4.82 -1.90
CA ASP A 112 12.01 -3.90 -3.02
C ASP A 112 11.60 -4.57 -4.34
N ILE A 113 11.08 -3.79 -5.28
CA ILE A 113 10.59 -4.27 -6.58
C ILE A 113 11.76 -4.36 -7.56
N VAL A 114 11.86 -5.52 -8.22
CA VAL A 114 12.89 -5.79 -9.23
C VAL A 114 12.26 -5.61 -10.62
N ARG A 115 12.85 -4.78 -11.48
CA ARG A 115 12.34 -4.62 -12.84
C ARG A 115 12.70 -5.84 -13.71
N ASP A 116 11.75 -6.26 -14.52
CA ASP A 116 11.79 -7.44 -15.37
C ASP A 116 12.01 -7.10 -16.86
N SER A 117 11.99 -8.12 -17.72
CA SER A 117 12.11 -8.03 -19.18
C SER A 117 10.77 -8.11 -19.93
N LEU A 118 9.64 -8.07 -19.22
CA LEU A 118 8.29 -8.18 -19.79
C LEU A 118 7.78 -6.85 -20.40
N GLY A 119 8.47 -5.74 -20.13
CA GLY A 119 8.21 -4.42 -20.69
C GLY A 119 7.64 -3.40 -19.71
N ASP A 120 7.56 -2.14 -20.13
CA ASP A 120 6.97 -1.03 -19.35
C ASP A 120 5.51 -0.80 -19.75
N ASN A 121 4.74 -0.14 -18.87
CA ASN A 121 3.31 0.16 -19.06
C ASN A 121 2.43 -1.08 -19.31
N ARG A 122 2.73 -2.20 -18.63
CA ARG A 122 1.97 -3.44 -18.70
C ARG A 122 0.57 -3.25 -18.10
N LYS A 123 -0.47 -3.49 -18.91
CA LYS A 123 -1.90 -3.43 -18.53
C LYS A 123 -2.66 -4.73 -18.85
N THR A 124 -1.95 -5.79 -19.22
CA THR A 124 -2.50 -7.10 -19.60
C THR A 124 -2.36 -8.09 -18.45
N TYR A 125 -3.38 -8.92 -18.28
CA TYR A 125 -3.43 -10.02 -17.31
C TYR A 125 -3.15 -11.37 -18.01
N PRO A 126 -2.73 -12.42 -17.27
CA PRO A 126 -2.34 -12.41 -15.86
C PRO A 126 -1.06 -11.60 -15.63
N ALA A 127 -1.05 -10.83 -14.54
CA ALA A 127 0.08 -10.00 -14.17
C ALA A 127 1.22 -10.82 -13.55
N THR A 128 2.43 -10.27 -13.61
CA THR A 128 3.64 -10.81 -12.97
C THR A 128 4.46 -9.67 -12.37
N VAL A 129 5.03 -9.90 -11.18
CA VAL A 129 5.89 -8.97 -10.43
C VAL A 129 7.08 -9.75 -9.84
N TYR A 130 8.26 -9.16 -9.92
CA TYR A 130 9.48 -9.66 -9.28
C TYR A 130 9.87 -8.73 -8.12
N ALA A 131 10.36 -9.32 -7.03
CA ALA A 131 10.77 -8.57 -5.85
C ALA A 131 11.93 -9.26 -5.11
N VAL A 132 12.58 -8.55 -4.21
CA VAL A 132 13.46 -9.11 -3.17
C VAL A 132 12.96 -8.71 -1.80
N THR A 133 13.00 -9.63 -0.84
CA THR A 133 12.57 -9.37 0.54
C THR A 133 13.51 -10.04 1.53
N GLY A 134 13.55 -9.55 2.77
CA GLY A 134 14.27 -10.18 3.88
C GLY A 134 13.34 -10.55 5.02
N THR A 135 13.47 -11.79 5.52
CA THR A 135 12.58 -12.31 6.56
C THR A 135 12.93 -11.83 7.96
N GLN A 136 11.96 -11.95 8.87
CA GLN A 136 12.12 -11.73 10.31
C GLN A 136 11.74 -12.97 11.12
N ALA A 137 12.63 -13.98 11.07
CA ALA A 137 12.61 -15.13 11.95
C ALA A 137 13.31 -14.79 13.28
N GLU A 138 12.60 -14.88 14.41
CA GLU A 138 13.14 -14.45 15.71
C GLU A 138 13.66 -15.58 16.62
N GLY A 139 14.44 -15.18 17.63
CA GLY A 139 14.77 -15.99 18.80
C GLY A 139 15.38 -17.36 18.45
N ARG A 140 14.68 -18.45 18.79
CA ARG A 140 15.16 -19.82 18.53
C ARG A 140 15.22 -20.18 17.04
N ARG A 141 14.53 -19.42 16.18
CA ARG A 141 14.48 -19.63 14.73
C ARG A 141 15.27 -18.57 13.95
N ALA A 142 16.04 -17.70 14.62
CA ALA A 142 16.84 -16.64 13.97
C ALA A 142 17.93 -17.12 12.99
N LYS A 143 18.24 -18.43 12.97
CA LYS A 143 19.06 -19.11 11.95
C LYS A 143 18.31 -19.42 10.64
N GLU A 144 17.01 -19.16 10.59
CA GLU A 144 16.09 -19.41 9.46
C GLU A 144 15.72 -18.09 8.75
N ASN A 145 16.47 -17.02 9.04
CA ASN A 145 16.40 -15.78 8.29
C ASN A 145 17.04 -15.94 6.90
N GLU A 146 16.43 -15.32 5.91
CA GLU A 146 16.85 -15.44 4.52
C GLU A 146 16.44 -14.21 3.69
N LEU A 147 17.25 -13.93 2.68
CA LEU A 147 16.92 -13.07 1.57
C LEU A 147 16.17 -13.94 0.55
N MET A 148 14.87 -13.67 0.40
CA MET A 148 14.03 -14.32 -0.59
C MET A 148 14.00 -13.47 -1.86
N VAL A 149 14.34 -14.07 -2.99
CA VAL A 149 14.05 -13.52 -4.31
C VAL A 149 12.69 -14.07 -4.72
N LEU A 150 11.74 -13.22 -5.09
CA LEU A 150 10.33 -13.55 -5.33
C LEU A 150 9.95 -13.40 -6.80
N LYS A 151 9.04 -14.25 -7.26
CA LYS A 151 8.26 -14.11 -8.49
C LYS A 151 6.80 -14.37 -8.15
N LEU A 152 5.97 -13.34 -8.30
CA LEU A 152 4.52 -13.39 -8.14
C LEU A 152 3.94 -13.42 -9.56
N SER A 153 3.17 -14.43 -9.93
CA SER A 153 2.64 -14.63 -11.28
C SER A 153 1.26 -15.30 -11.26
N GLY A 154 0.47 -15.16 -12.33
CA GLY A 154 -0.92 -15.65 -12.33
C GLY A 154 -1.90 -14.69 -11.65
N MET A 155 -1.50 -13.42 -11.43
CA MET A 155 -2.40 -12.44 -10.82
C MET A 155 -3.44 -12.00 -11.86
N SER A 156 -4.63 -12.60 -11.81
CA SER A 156 -5.80 -12.27 -12.65
C SER A 156 -6.36 -10.87 -12.36
N LYS A 157 -7.24 -10.40 -13.25
CA LYS A 157 -8.10 -9.23 -12.98
C LYS A 157 -9.20 -9.63 -11.99
N MET A 158 -9.73 -8.69 -11.21
CA MET A 158 -11.00 -8.92 -10.51
C MET A 158 -12.15 -9.01 -11.53
N ASP A 159 -12.98 -10.04 -11.39
CA ASP A 159 -14.28 -10.09 -12.05
C ASP A 159 -15.20 -8.99 -11.51
N LYS A 160 -16.01 -8.44 -12.41
CA LYS A 160 -17.05 -7.46 -12.07
C LYS A 160 -18.38 -8.12 -12.36
N GLU A 161 -19.23 -8.21 -11.35
CA GLU A 161 -20.61 -8.70 -11.45
C GLU A 161 -21.47 -7.65 -12.20
N ASP A 162 -21.14 -7.41 -13.47
CA ASP A 162 -21.88 -6.53 -14.37
C ASP A 162 -23.22 -7.24 -14.71
N GLY A 163 -24.25 -6.99 -13.91
CA GLY A 163 -25.55 -7.67 -13.95
C GLY A 163 -26.43 -7.32 -15.16
N MET A 164 -25.98 -7.64 -16.37
CA MET A 164 -26.75 -7.56 -17.61
C MET A 164 -26.45 -8.76 -18.52
N ASP A 165 -27.48 -9.25 -19.23
CA ASP A 165 -27.44 -10.50 -19.99
C ASP A 165 -26.27 -10.61 -20.98
N SER A 166 -25.44 -11.64 -20.78
CA SER A 166 -24.40 -12.06 -21.72
C SER A 166 -24.37 -13.59 -21.80
N ASP A 167 -25.11 -14.14 -22.77
CA ASP A 167 -24.97 -15.53 -23.26
C ASP A 167 -23.60 -15.72 -23.96
N SER A 168 -22.52 -15.56 -23.21
CA SER A 168 -21.16 -15.90 -23.62
C SER A 168 -20.74 -17.18 -22.92
N ASP A 169 -20.75 -18.30 -23.66
CA ASP A 169 -20.10 -19.56 -23.30
C ASP A 169 -18.56 -19.36 -23.21
N SER A 170 -18.12 -18.62 -22.19
CA SER A 170 -16.71 -18.45 -21.88
C SER A 170 -16.30 -19.56 -20.92
N ASP A 171 -15.92 -20.71 -21.49
CA ASP A 171 -15.15 -21.79 -20.84
C ASP A 171 -13.77 -21.25 -20.42
N SER A 172 -13.75 -20.32 -19.47
CA SER A 172 -12.55 -19.65 -18.96
C SER A 172 -11.99 -20.47 -17.81
N ASP A 173 -11.33 -21.57 -18.13
CA ASP A 173 -10.48 -22.37 -17.22
C ASP A 173 -9.24 -21.57 -16.69
N ASP A 174 -9.32 -20.24 -16.60
CA ASP A 174 -8.25 -19.32 -16.17
C ASP A 174 -8.52 -18.72 -14.78
N ASP A 175 -9.20 -19.48 -13.92
CA ASP A 175 -9.13 -19.39 -12.45
C ASP A 175 -7.71 -19.77 -11.96
N SER A 176 -6.68 -19.15 -12.54
CA SER A 176 -5.29 -19.44 -12.24
C SER A 176 -4.88 -18.74 -10.93
N GLU A 177 -5.04 -19.44 -9.80
CA GLU A 177 -4.62 -18.95 -8.48
C GLU A 177 -3.21 -18.31 -8.52
N ALA A 178 -3.08 -17.10 -7.99
CA ALA A 178 -1.81 -16.36 -8.04
C ALA A 178 -0.69 -17.07 -7.27
N ILE A 179 0.39 -17.40 -7.98
CA ILE A 179 1.52 -18.20 -7.49
C ILE A 179 2.64 -17.29 -7.00
N LEU A 180 3.08 -17.49 -5.75
CA LEU A 180 4.33 -16.96 -5.21
C LEU A 180 5.43 -18.03 -5.28
N GLU A 181 6.28 -17.95 -6.29
CA GLU A 181 7.56 -18.65 -6.29
C GLU A 181 8.61 -17.84 -5.52
N HIS A 182 9.54 -18.53 -4.83
CA HIS A 182 10.72 -17.89 -4.25
C HIS A 182 12.00 -18.73 -4.44
N LYS A 183 13.16 -18.08 -4.26
CA LYS A 183 14.49 -18.70 -4.13
C LYS A 183 15.23 -18.03 -2.98
N SER A 184 15.79 -18.79 -2.05
CA SER A 184 16.31 -18.27 -0.78
C SER A 184 17.83 -18.24 -0.68
N ILE A 185 18.37 -17.17 -0.08
CA ILE A 185 19.77 -16.97 0.29
C ILE A 185 19.84 -16.84 1.83
N PRO A 186 20.46 -17.78 2.57
CA PRO A 186 20.50 -17.73 4.03
C PRO A 186 21.21 -16.48 4.58
N LEU A 187 20.60 -15.84 5.58
CA LEU A 187 21.14 -14.67 6.27
C LEU A 187 21.65 -15.02 7.68
N GLY A 188 22.53 -14.17 8.20
CA GLY A 188 23.08 -14.29 9.56
C GLY A 188 22.29 -13.57 10.65
N SER A 189 21.18 -12.92 10.29
CA SER A 189 20.23 -12.21 11.16
C SER A 189 18.92 -11.97 10.41
N THR A 190 17.91 -11.61 11.18
CA THR A 190 16.78 -10.72 10.85
C THR A 190 17.15 -9.57 9.91
N THR A 191 16.23 -9.22 9.00
CA THR A 191 16.36 -8.05 8.11
C THR A 191 15.62 -6.83 8.66
N ASN A 192 16.25 -5.66 8.57
CA ASN A 192 15.70 -4.36 8.96
C ASN A 192 15.19 -3.57 7.75
N ARG A 193 16.02 -3.40 6.71
CA ARG A 193 15.62 -2.84 5.40
C ARG A 193 16.38 -3.52 4.26
N ILE A 194 15.76 -3.59 3.09
CA ILE A 194 16.39 -4.12 1.88
C ILE A 194 16.13 -3.21 0.68
N ARG A 195 17.14 -3.03 -0.19
CA ARG A 195 16.97 -2.39 -1.49
C ARG A 195 17.75 -3.09 -2.60
N ALA A 196 17.16 -3.11 -3.78
CA ALA A 196 17.73 -3.58 -5.04
C ALA A 196 18.41 -2.42 -5.80
N HIS A 197 19.42 -2.77 -6.61
CA HIS A 197 20.03 -1.87 -7.58
C HIS A 197 20.31 -2.65 -8.85
N GLN A 198 19.57 -2.31 -9.91
CA GLN A 198 19.79 -2.88 -11.22
C GLN A 198 20.73 -2.00 -12.03
N THR A 199 21.85 -2.58 -12.47
CA THR A 199 22.76 -1.91 -13.40
C THR A 199 22.10 -1.86 -14.78
N PRO A 200 21.84 -0.69 -15.38
CA PRO A 200 21.29 -0.60 -16.73
C PRO A 200 22.18 -1.34 -17.73
N ASN A 201 21.58 -2.04 -18.71
CA ASN A 201 22.26 -3.05 -19.51
C ASN A 201 23.21 -2.43 -20.56
N GLN A 202 24.40 -2.00 -20.12
CA GLN A 202 25.34 -1.14 -20.87
C GLN A 202 25.84 -1.71 -22.21
N SER A 203 25.70 -3.02 -22.42
CA SER A 203 26.08 -3.74 -23.65
C SER A 203 25.05 -3.61 -24.78
N GLY A 204 23.81 -3.23 -24.48
CA GLY A 204 22.67 -3.42 -25.40
C GLY A 204 22.30 -4.90 -25.62
N ASP A 205 22.88 -5.82 -24.84
CA ASP A 205 22.66 -7.26 -24.95
C ASP A 205 21.45 -7.69 -24.11
N TYR A 206 20.25 -7.40 -24.62
CA TYR A 206 18.98 -7.77 -24.02
C TYR A 206 18.77 -9.29 -23.88
N SER A 207 19.68 -10.14 -24.38
CA SER A 207 19.65 -11.59 -24.11
C SER A 207 20.10 -11.96 -22.70
N LYS A 208 20.61 -11.00 -21.92
CA LYS A 208 21.02 -11.18 -20.52
C LYS A 208 20.24 -10.24 -19.60
N PRO A 209 19.73 -10.73 -18.45
CA PRO A 209 19.09 -9.86 -17.46
C PRO A 209 20.10 -8.85 -16.88
N PRO A 210 19.65 -7.65 -16.48
CA PRO A 210 20.51 -6.65 -15.85
C PRO A 210 21.06 -7.18 -14.52
N GLN A 211 22.32 -6.86 -14.19
CA GLN A 211 22.89 -7.25 -12.90
C GLN A 211 22.11 -6.57 -11.78
N THR A 212 21.41 -7.38 -11.00
CA THR A 212 20.58 -6.99 -9.88
C THR A 212 21.36 -7.25 -8.60
N LEU A 213 21.88 -6.18 -8.00
CA LEU A 213 22.50 -6.21 -6.69
C LEU A 213 21.43 -5.98 -5.63
N THR A 214 21.59 -6.59 -4.45
CA THR A 214 20.67 -6.37 -3.32
C THR A 214 21.49 -6.10 -2.08
N ALA A 215 21.23 -4.98 -1.41
CA ALA A 215 21.80 -4.66 -0.11
C ALA A 215 20.74 -4.88 0.97
N THR A 216 21.10 -5.64 2.00
CA THR A 216 20.24 -6.01 3.12
C THR A 216 20.88 -5.53 4.42
N MET A 217 20.18 -4.67 5.16
CA MET A 217 20.57 -4.21 6.49
C MET A 217 20.03 -5.17 7.54
N LEU A 218 20.88 -5.58 8.49
CA LEU A 218 20.58 -6.59 9.50
C LEU A 218 20.68 -6.03 10.92
N GLU A 219 19.82 -6.51 11.82
CA GLU A 219 19.81 -6.21 13.27
C GLU A 219 21.22 -6.29 13.90
N ASN A 220 22.05 -7.23 13.44
CA ASN A 220 23.44 -7.42 13.90
C ASN A 220 24.45 -6.40 13.34
N SER A 221 23.99 -5.18 13.01
CA SER A 221 24.75 -4.01 12.52
C SER A 221 25.54 -4.23 11.22
N GLN A 222 25.18 -5.25 10.44
CA GLN A 222 25.85 -5.59 9.18
C GLN A 222 24.98 -5.23 7.99
N VAL A 223 25.63 -4.77 6.91
CA VAL A 223 24.96 -4.62 5.61
C VAL A 223 25.61 -5.62 4.65
N VAL A 224 24.85 -6.61 4.21
CA VAL A 224 25.30 -7.63 3.26
C VAL A 224 24.87 -7.26 1.85
N ILE A 225 25.76 -7.45 0.87
CA ILE A 225 25.46 -7.20 -0.55
C ILE A 225 25.53 -8.52 -1.31
N HIS A 226 24.43 -8.89 -1.96
CA HIS A 226 24.30 -10.07 -2.80
C HIS A 226 24.12 -9.70 -4.28
N ASP A 227 24.37 -10.66 -5.17
CA ASP A 227 23.97 -10.62 -6.58
C ASP A 227 22.85 -11.64 -6.77
N VAL A 228 21.63 -11.17 -6.96
CA VAL A 228 20.42 -12.02 -7.09
C VAL A 228 20.10 -12.35 -8.54
N THR A 229 20.88 -11.85 -9.50
CA THR A 229 20.71 -12.12 -10.94
C THR A 229 20.63 -13.61 -11.28
N PRO A 230 21.43 -14.51 -10.69
CA PRO A 230 21.31 -15.96 -10.93
C PRO A 230 19.96 -16.53 -10.49
N HIS A 231 19.44 -16.07 -9.35
CA HIS A 231 18.17 -16.50 -8.76
C HIS A 231 16.98 -16.04 -9.58
N LEU A 232 16.99 -14.77 -10.01
CA LEU A 232 16.01 -14.22 -10.96
C LEU A 232 16.00 -15.05 -12.26
N THR A 233 17.17 -15.26 -12.86
CA THR A 233 17.32 -16.08 -14.09
C THR A 233 16.76 -17.50 -13.91
N SER A 234 16.82 -18.07 -12.70
CA SER A 234 16.36 -19.44 -12.42
C SER A 234 14.84 -19.64 -12.46
N PHE A 235 14.04 -18.56 -12.43
CA PHE A 235 12.58 -18.65 -12.63
C PHE A 235 12.19 -18.76 -14.12
N ASP A 236 12.99 -18.21 -15.02
CA ASP A 236 12.64 -18.05 -16.44
C ASP A 236 13.41 -19.02 -17.36
N VAL A 237 14.44 -19.69 -16.81
CA VAL A 237 15.24 -20.69 -17.52
C VAL A 237 15.09 -22.05 -16.80
N PRO A 238 14.13 -22.90 -17.21
CA PRO A 238 13.91 -24.22 -16.62
C PRO A 238 15.18 -25.09 -16.60
N GLY A 239 15.41 -25.78 -15.47
CA GLY A 239 16.60 -26.60 -15.26
C GLY A 239 17.87 -25.84 -14.86
N THR A 240 17.78 -24.52 -14.62
CA THR A 240 18.90 -23.74 -14.05
C THR A 240 19.32 -24.29 -12.69
N ILE A 241 20.58 -24.74 -12.59
CA ILE A 241 21.20 -25.15 -11.32
C ILE A 241 21.99 -23.96 -10.76
N LEU A 242 21.50 -23.40 -9.66
CA LEU A 242 22.20 -22.34 -8.94
C LEU A 242 23.53 -22.86 -8.35
N PRO A 243 24.69 -22.25 -8.67
CA PRO A 243 25.95 -22.68 -8.11
C PRO A 243 26.05 -22.27 -6.63
N PRO A 244 26.71 -23.05 -5.74
CA PRO A 244 26.89 -22.69 -4.33
C PRO A 244 27.66 -21.39 -4.04
N SER A 245 28.18 -20.72 -5.08
CA SER A 245 28.75 -19.37 -5.01
C SER A 245 27.71 -18.25 -5.15
N ALA A 246 26.53 -18.50 -5.72
CA ALA A 246 25.47 -17.51 -5.86
C ALA A 246 24.86 -17.11 -4.50
N ASN A 247 24.77 -18.06 -3.56
CA ASN A 247 24.31 -17.82 -2.19
C ASN A 247 25.40 -17.23 -1.28
N LYS A 248 26.42 -16.56 -1.83
CA LYS A 248 27.48 -15.89 -1.05
C LYS A 248 27.40 -14.38 -1.26
N PRO A 249 27.54 -13.58 -0.18
CA PRO A 249 27.62 -12.13 -0.33
C PRO A 249 28.87 -11.74 -1.13
N LEU A 250 28.70 -10.78 -2.05
CA LEU A 250 29.80 -10.05 -2.68
C LEU A 250 30.58 -9.22 -1.65
N SER A 251 29.90 -8.76 -0.61
CA SER A 251 30.48 -7.96 0.47
C SER A 251 29.67 -8.07 1.76
N THR A 252 30.34 -7.87 2.90
CA THR A 252 29.68 -7.60 4.18
C THR A 252 30.32 -6.38 4.81
N LEU A 253 29.56 -5.29 4.84
CA LEU A 253 29.96 -4.01 5.41
C LEU A 253 29.78 -4.06 6.93
N ARG A 254 30.75 -3.50 7.66
CA ARG A 254 30.91 -3.64 9.13
C ARG A 254 31.38 -2.34 9.78
N MET A 255 30.81 -1.21 9.33
CA MET A 255 31.16 0.15 9.77
C MET A 255 30.24 0.70 10.86
N HIS A 256 28.98 0.28 10.85
CA HIS A 256 27.99 0.59 11.88
C HIS A 256 28.28 -0.17 13.18
N LYS A 257 27.71 0.33 14.29
CA LYS A 257 27.87 -0.24 15.64
C LYS A 257 26.55 -0.49 16.37
N SER A 258 25.54 0.31 16.04
CA SER A 258 24.14 0.02 16.30
C SER A 258 23.52 -0.59 15.04
N GLU A 259 22.29 -1.10 15.15
CA GLU A 259 21.48 -1.43 13.97
C GLU A 259 21.00 -0.16 13.25
N GLY A 260 20.22 -0.34 12.18
CA GLY A 260 19.63 0.77 11.43
C GLY A 260 18.55 0.32 10.48
N TYR A 261 17.71 1.27 10.06
CA TYR A 261 16.65 1.04 9.08
C TYR A 261 16.90 1.80 7.76
N ALA A 262 17.56 2.96 7.77
CA ALA A 262 17.79 3.75 6.54
C ALA A 262 18.83 3.13 5.59
N LEU A 263 18.44 2.84 4.34
CA LEU A 263 19.30 2.26 3.31
C LEU A 263 18.81 2.61 1.90
N ASP A 264 19.69 3.14 1.03
CA ASP A 264 19.32 3.53 -0.33
C ASP A 264 20.48 3.50 -1.37
N TRP A 265 20.13 3.23 -2.63
CA TRP A 265 21.05 3.14 -3.78
C TRP A 265 20.94 4.34 -4.72
N SER A 266 22.07 4.91 -5.12
CA SER A 266 22.07 6.10 -5.98
C SER A 266 21.64 5.78 -7.42
N PRO A 267 20.46 6.25 -7.89
CA PRO A 267 19.98 5.96 -9.25
C PRO A 267 20.92 6.54 -10.31
N LEU A 268 21.63 7.62 -9.97
CA LEU A 268 22.59 8.32 -10.83
C LEU A 268 23.99 7.69 -10.86
N GLN A 269 24.21 6.53 -10.24
CA GLN A 269 25.52 5.85 -10.21
C GLN A 269 25.39 4.36 -10.60
N PRO A 270 25.34 4.05 -11.91
CA PRO A 270 25.05 2.71 -12.45
C PRO A 270 25.83 1.53 -11.86
N LEU A 271 27.10 1.72 -11.45
CA LEU A 271 27.90 0.63 -10.86
C LEU A 271 27.42 0.21 -9.46
N GLY A 272 26.67 1.05 -8.75
CA GLY A 272 26.24 0.85 -7.37
C GLY A 272 26.98 1.77 -6.39
N LYS A 273 26.21 2.64 -5.72
CA LYS A 273 26.68 3.54 -4.65
C LYS A 273 25.59 3.63 -3.59
N LEU A 274 25.89 3.14 -2.40
CA LEU A 274 24.96 2.86 -1.31
C LEU A 274 25.10 3.90 -0.20
N LEU A 275 23.97 4.35 0.35
CA LEU A 275 23.83 5.02 1.65
C LEU A 275 23.31 4.02 2.69
N THR A 276 23.81 4.13 3.91
CA THR A 276 23.35 3.34 5.06
C THR A 276 23.41 4.21 6.33
N GLY A 277 22.35 4.18 7.14
CA GLY A 277 22.23 4.94 8.40
C GLY A 277 22.01 4.01 9.60
N ASP A 278 22.44 4.43 10.79
CA ASP A 278 22.21 3.69 12.04
C ASP A 278 21.51 4.50 13.13
N ASN A 279 21.10 3.78 14.17
CA ASN A 279 20.42 4.32 15.34
C ASN A 279 21.32 5.25 16.19
N ASP A 280 22.63 5.31 15.91
CA ASP A 280 23.59 6.26 16.51
C ASP A 280 23.63 7.61 15.76
N GLY A 281 22.82 7.80 14.70
CA GLY A 281 22.80 9.01 13.89
C GLY A 281 23.93 9.10 12.85
N LEU A 282 24.60 7.99 12.54
CA LEU A 282 25.77 7.93 11.66
C LEU A 282 25.40 7.42 10.26
N ILE A 283 25.69 8.22 9.24
CA ILE A 283 25.41 7.86 7.85
C ILE A 283 26.73 7.58 7.13
N TYR A 284 26.80 6.44 6.43
CA TYR A 284 27.97 6.01 5.66
C TYR A 284 27.65 5.95 4.16
N VAL A 285 28.69 6.13 3.34
CA VAL A 285 28.63 5.97 1.88
C VAL A 285 29.57 4.83 1.49
N THR A 286 29.07 3.89 0.69
CA THR A 286 29.86 2.80 0.13
C THR A 286 29.72 2.80 -1.39
N THR A 287 30.85 2.82 -2.11
CA THR A 287 30.87 2.86 -3.58
C THR A 287 31.47 1.57 -4.13
N ARG A 288 30.86 0.99 -5.17
CA ARG A 288 31.45 -0.14 -5.91
C ARG A 288 32.57 0.36 -6.82
N THR A 289 33.66 -0.38 -6.92
CA THR A 289 34.76 -0.10 -7.85
C THR A 289 34.53 -0.77 -9.20
N GLU A 290 35.18 -0.28 -10.25
CA GLU A 290 35.16 -0.89 -11.59
C GLU A 290 35.63 -2.36 -11.59
N GLY A 291 36.51 -2.72 -10.64
CA GLY A 291 36.94 -4.10 -10.41
C GLY A 291 35.95 -4.97 -9.62
N GLY A 292 34.71 -4.51 -9.40
CA GLY A 292 33.64 -5.22 -8.68
C GLY A 292 33.77 -5.25 -7.16
N GLY A 293 34.82 -4.64 -6.60
CA GLY A 293 35.02 -4.51 -5.14
C GLY A 293 34.21 -3.37 -4.53
N TRP A 294 34.33 -3.19 -3.22
CA TRP A 294 33.54 -2.21 -2.45
C TRP A 294 34.44 -1.35 -1.57
N VAL A 295 34.19 -0.04 -1.52
CA VAL A 295 34.93 0.93 -0.69
C VAL A 295 33.94 1.75 0.11
N THR A 296 33.96 1.59 1.43
CA THR A 296 33.21 2.41 2.40
C THR A 296 34.08 3.56 2.87
N ASP A 297 33.50 4.77 2.92
CA ASP A 297 34.16 5.92 3.52
C ASP A 297 34.35 5.72 5.03
N THR A 298 35.58 5.85 5.52
CA THR A 298 35.92 5.59 6.95
C THR A 298 35.42 6.65 7.93
N ARG A 299 34.83 7.74 7.44
CA ARG A 299 34.31 8.84 8.27
C ARG A 299 32.81 9.05 7.97
N PRO A 300 31.90 8.83 8.93
CA PRO A 300 30.48 9.05 8.72
C PRO A 300 30.14 10.53 8.52
N PHE A 301 28.98 10.76 7.90
CA PHE A 301 28.23 11.99 8.05
C PHE A 301 27.56 12.00 9.42
N THR A 302 27.56 13.17 10.06
CA THR A 302 27.13 13.31 11.45
C THR A 302 26.34 14.60 11.61
N GLY A 303 25.18 14.57 12.25
CA GLY A 303 24.36 15.78 12.39
C GLY A 303 23.00 15.52 12.99
N HIS A 304 22.42 14.33 12.78
CA HIS A 304 21.28 13.88 13.56
C HIS A 304 21.66 13.70 15.03
N MET A 305 20.65 13.86 15.90
CA MET A 305 20.75 13.69 17.34
C MET A 305 20.08 12.41 17.85
N SER A 306 19.46 11.65 16.95
CA SER A 306 18.82 10.36 17.20
C SER A 306 18.97 9.48 15.94
N SER A 307 18.26 8.36 15.90
CA SER A 307 18.27 7.38 14.82
C SER A 307 17.99 7.96 13.43
N VAL A 308 18.55 7.35 12.37
CA VAL A 308 18.26 7.67 10.97
C VAL A 308 17.34 6.60 10.40
N GLU A 309 16.08 6.97 10.20
CA GLU A 309 15.01 6.03 9.80
C GLU A 309 14.89 5.87 8.28
N GLU A 310 15.06 6.95 7.52
CA GLU A 310 15.09 6.90 6.06
C GLU A 310 16.20 7.76 5.42
N LEU A 311 16.72 7.29 4.29
CA LEU A 311 17.76 7.92 3.46
C LEU A 311 17.31 7.88 2.00
N GLN A 312 17.43 8.99 1.27
CA GLN A 312 17.29 8.95 -0.20
C GLN A 312 18.33 9.82 -0.89
N TRP A 313 19.00 9.27 -1.90
CA TRP A 313 19.78 10.02 -2.88
C TRP A 313 18.86 10.98 -3.65
N SER A 314 19.38 12.15 -3.98
CA SER A 314 18.68 13.05 -4.89
C SER A 314 18.53 12.40 -6.28
N PRO A 315 17.31 12.36 -6.84
CA PRO A 315 17.05 11.76 -8.15
C PRO A 315 17.72 12.51 -9.32
N ASN A 316 18.10 13.79 -9.13
CA ASN A 316 18.76 14.62 -10.14
C ASN A 316 20.19 15.07 -9.78
N GLU A 317 20.59 15.11 -8.50
CA GLU A 317 21.92 15.55 -8.06
C GLU A 317 22.76 14.42 -7.45
N LYS A 318 23.61 13.76 -8.26
CA LYS A 318 24.43 12.56 -7.94
C LYS A 318 25.36 12.61 -6.71
N ASN A 319 25.46 13.75 -6.03
CA ASN A 319 26.25 13.97 -4.82
C ASN A 319 25.41 14.38 -3.61
N VAL A 320 24.13 14.67 -3.81
CA VAL A 320 23.20 15.16 -2.80
C VAL A 320 22.32 14.00 -2.33
N PHE A 321 22.00 13.98 -1.05
CA PHE A 321 21.02 13.07 -0.46
C PHE A 321 20.30 13.76 0.70
N ALA A 322 19.14 13.24 1.07
CA ALA A 322 18.37 13.65 2.23
C ALA A 322 18.30 12.49 3.25
N SER A 323 18.03 12.82 4.51
CA SER A 323 17.77 11.84 5.57
C SER A 323 16.71 12.34 6.55
N ALA A 324 15.84 11.41 6.97
CA ALA A 324 14.84 11.59 8.02
C ALA A 324 15.28 10.90 9.33
N SER A 325 14.68 11.27 10.47
CA SER A 325 15.17 10.87 11.78
C SER A 325 14.17 11.08 12.92
N SER A 326 14.33 10.23 13.94
CA SER A 326 13.82 10.39 15.31
C SER A 326 14.17 11.70 16.03
N ASP A 327 15.01 12.58 15.49
CA ASP A 327 15.18 13.96 16.03
C ASP A 327 14.12 14.96 15.51
N GLY A 328 13.15 14.46 14.74
CA GLY A 328 12.05 15.23 14.16
C GLY A 328 12.45 16.11 12.98
N SER A 329 13.62 15.85 12.39
CA SER A 329 14.19 16.69 11.32
C SER A 329 14.53 15.92 10.06
N VAL A 330 14.41 16.61 8.93
CA VAL A 330 15.04 16.21 7.68
C VAL A 330 16.27 17.06 7.45
N LYS A 331 17.35 16.42 6.99
CA LYS A 331 18.61 17.09 6.68
C LYS A 331 19.04 16.76 5.25
N VAL A 332 19.57 17.75 4.53
CA VAL A 332 20.09 17.59 3.16
C VAL A 332 21.61 17.74 3.17
N TRP A 333 22.30 16.87 2.45
CA TRP A 333 23.74 16.65 2.54
C TRP A 333 24.40 16.72 1.15
N ASP A 334 25.71 16.97 1.13
CA ASP A 334 26.54 16.86 -0.08
C ASP A 334 27.78 16.03 0.24
N VAL A 335 27.98 14.91 -0.45
CA VAL A 335 29.13 14.01 -0.19
C VAL A 335 30.48 14.61 -0.57
N ARG A 336 30.49 15.68 -1.37
CA ARG A 336 31.69 16.48 -1.66
C ARG A 336 32.13 17.30 -0.44
N SER A 337 31.24 17.50 0.53
CA SER A 337 31.48 18.37 1.69
C SER A 337 32.47 17.74 2.69
N LYS A 338 33.67 18.33 2.76
CA LYS A 338 34.73 17.90 3.70
C LYS A 338 34.34 18.03 5.17
N SER A 339 33.32 18.81 5.51
CA SER A 339 32.80 18.88 6.88
C SER A 339 32.07 17.60 7.28
N ARG A 340 31.44 16.89 6.33
CA ARG A 340 30.45 15.81 6.57
C ARG A 340 29.36 16.19 7.57
N LYS A 341 28.95 17.47 7.48
CA LYS A 341 27.81 18.09 8.15
C LYS A 341 26.71 18.38 7.13
N PRO A 342 25.44 18.51 7.54
CA PRO A 342 24.35 18.85 6.62
C PRO A 342 24.58 20.23 5.99
N ALA A 343 24.09 20.41 4.78
CA ALA A 343 23.98 21.71 4.11
C ALA A 343 22.69 22.43 4.50
N VAL A 344 21.64 21.67 4.81
CA VAL A 344 20.30 22.14 5.23
C VAL A 344 19.84 21.26 6.39
N ASP A 345 19.25 21.86 7.43
CA ASP A 345 18.74 21.19 8.62
C ASP A 345 17.38 21.80 8.98
N VAL A 346 16.30 21.01 8.86
CA VAL A 346 14.91 21.49 8.99
C VAL A 346 14.16 20.59 9.96
N LYS A 347 13.64 21.16 11.06
CA LYS A 347 12.63 20.48 11.87
C LYS A 347 11.32 20.46 11.09
N VAL A 348 10.83 19.26 10.80
CA VAL A 348 9.60 19.01 10.02
C VAL A 348 8.46 18.48 10.90
N SER A 349 8.78 17.71 11.94
CA SER A 349 7.83 17.25 12.96
C SER A 349 8.33 17.53 14.37
N ASN A 350 7.42 17.45 15.36
CA ASN A 350 7.77 17.41 16.79
C ASN A 350 7.98 15.98 17.30
N THR A 351 7.45 14.98 16.59
CA THR A 351 7.67 13.54 16.75
C THR A 351 8.76 13.03 15.81
N ASP A 352 9.04 11.72 15.88
CA ASP A 352 9.98 11.02 15.02
C ASP A 352 9.50 11.03 13.55
N VAL A 353 10.44 11.22 12.61
CA VAL A 353 10.14 11.21 11.16
C VAL A 353 10.62 9.89 10.59
N ASN A 354 9.68 8.95 10.50
CA ASN A 354 9.97 7.54 10.21
C ASN A 354 10.27 7.30 8.73
N VAL A 355 9.61 8.02 7.82
CA VAL A 355 9.74 7.79 6.37
C VAL A 355 9.71 9.06 5.53
N MET A 356 10.28 8.98 4.33
CA MET A 356 10.52 10.11 3.44
C MET A 356 10.60 9.65 1.98
N SER A 357 10.00 10.41 1.06
CA SER A 357 10.05 10.13 -0.38
C SER A 357 10.31 11.39 -1.22
N TRP A 358 11.27 11.34 -2.12
CA TRP A 358 11.69 12.44 -3.00
C TRP A 358 11.04 12.28 -4.38
N SER A 359 10.29 13.28 -4.86
CA SER A 359 9.59 13.16 -6.14
C SER A 359 10.56 12.98 -7.30
N ASN A 360 10.40 11.89 -8.05
CA ASN A 360 11.17 11.54 -9.25
C ASN A 360 10.80 12.37 -10.49
N GLN A 361 9.69 13.10 -10.44
CA GLN A 361 9.26 13.99 -11.51
C GLN A 361 9.56 15.45 -11.14
N THR A 362 9.13 15.87 -9.95
CA THR A 362 9.20 17.27 -9.50
C THR A 362 10.22 17.38 -8.37
N PHE A 363 11.51 17.29 -8.75
CA PHE A 363 12.71 17.15 -7.89
C PHE A 363 12.91 18.14 -6.72
N HIS A 364 12.05 19.15 -6.57
CA HIS A 364 12.07 20.07 -5.43
C HIS A 364 11.03 19.71 -4.36
N LEU A 365 10.18 18.71 -4.59
CA LEU A 365 9.21 18.20 -3.64
C LEU A 365 9.74 16.95 -2.91
N LEU A 366 9.47 16.93 -1.61
CA LEU A 366 9.78 15.85 -0.70
C LEU A 366 8.54 15.58 0.17
N ALA A 367 8.12 14.33 0.30
CA ALA A 367 7.08 13.90 1.23
C ALA A 367 7.72 13.26 2.48
N THR A 368 7.09 13.39 3.64
CA THR A 368 7.54 12.80 4.92
C THR A 368 6.36 12.26 5.72
N GLY A 369 6.52 11.11 6.36
CA GLY A 369 5.58 10.55 7.34
C GLY A 369 6.19 10.51 8.75
N ALA A 370 5.37 10.78 9.76
CA ALA A 370 5.78 10.86 11.17
C ALA A 370 5.09 9.81 12.07
N ASP A 371 5.58 9.69 13.29
CA ASP A 371 5.14 8.69 14.28
C ASP A 371 3.74 8.97 14.88
N ASP A 372 3.28 10.23 14.81
CA ASP A 372 1.91 10.62 15.19
C ASP A 372 0.86 10.40 14.09
N GLY A 373 1.25 9.79 12.96
CA GLY A 373 0.38 9.58 11.80
C GLY A 373 0.28 10.79 10.86
N GLN A 374 0.85 11.95 11.22
CA GLN A 374 0.86 13.09 10.30
C GLN A 374 1.84 12.84 9.15
N TRP A 375 1.44 13.25 7.94
CA TRP A 375 2.32 13.28 6.77
C TRP A 375 2.20 14.60 6.02
N ALA A 376 3.28 15.01 5.37
CA ALA A 376 3.39 16.35 4.78
C ALA A 376 4.32 16.38 3.56
N VAL A 377 4.08 17.37 2.70
CA VAL A 377 4.85 17.66 1.49
C VAL A 377 5.59 18.98 1.63
N TRP A 378 6.85 19.02 1.21
CA TRP A 378 7.77 20.13 1.43
C TRP A 378 8.45 20.57 0.13
N ASP A 379 8.57 21.89 -0.06
CA ASP A 379 9.36 22.48 -1.14
C ASP A 379 10.78 22.84 -0.64
N LEU A 380 11.77 22.10 -1.13
CA LEU A 380 13.19 22.27 -0.80
C LEU A 380 13.73 23.66 -1.16
N ARG A 381 13.09 24.40 -2.08
CA ARG A 381 13.46 25.79 -2.44
C ARG A 381 13.16 26.80 -1.31
N HIS A 382 12.26 26.45 -0.39
CA HIS A 382 11.96 27.25 0.79
C HIS A 382 12.92 26.97 1.96
N TRP A 383 13.63 25.84 1.95
CA TRP A 383 14.55 25.41 3.01
C TRP A 383 15.89 26.17 2.97
N LYS A 384 15.86 27.44 3.40
CA LYS A 384 17.01 28.36 3.36
C LYS A 384 17.83 28.25 4.65
N PRO A 385 19.11 27.85 4.60
CA PRO A 385 19.97 27.81 5.78
C PRO A 385 20.06 29.18 6.47
N ASN A 386 20.04 29.20 7.80
CA ASN A 386 20.15 30.44 8.57
C ASN A 386 21.55 31.07 8.41
N ALA A 387 21.68 32.06 7.52
CA ALA A 387 22.93 32.74 7.24
C ALA A 387 23.54 33.49 8.46
N ALA A 388 22.72 33.83 9.46
CA ALA A 388 23.19 34.45 10.71
C ALA A 388 23.63 33.42 11.77
N ALA A 389 23.19 32.17 11.65
CA ALA A 389 23.60 31.05 12.51
C ALA A 389 23.82 29.77 11.69
N PRO A 390 24.94 29.64 10.95
CA PRO A 390 25.21 28.48 10.11
C PRO A 390 25.25 27.18 10.92
N GLY A 391 24.43 26.20 10.54
CA GLY A 391 24.25 24.96 11.30
C GLY A 391 23.23 25.04 12.44
N SER A 392 22.52 26.17 12.59
CA SER A 392 21.23 26.17 13.30
C SER A 392 20.23 25.36 12.49
N GLN A 393 19.47 24.50 13.18
CA GLN A 393 18.22 23.97 12.66
C GLN A 393 17.28 25.12 12.28
N THR A 394 16.48 24.89 11.23
CA THR A 394 15.49 25.83 10.70
C THR A 394 14.10 25.20 10.78
N THR A 395 13.05 26.02 10.71
CA THR A 395 11.65 25.58 10.67
C THR A 395 11.07 25.96 9.31
N ALA A 396 10.57 24.97 8.56
CA ALA A 396 9.83 25.20 7.33
C ALA A 396 8.31 25.16 7.60
N SER A 397 7.52 25.76 6.71
CA SER A 397 6.12 25.42 6.54
C SER A 397 5.99 24.33 5.46
N PRO A 398 5.13 23.32 5.64
CA PRO A 398 4.80 22.40 4.55
C PRO A 398 4.03 23.13 3.44
N VAL A 399 3.97 22.52 2.26
CA VAL A 399 3.13 22.92 1.13
C VAL A 399 1.73 22.33 1.30
N ALA A 400 1.65 21.06 1.70
CA ALA A 400 0.44 20.35 2.10
C ALA A 400 0.75 19.49 3.33
N SER A 401 -0.22 19.29 4.22
CA SER A 401 -0.05 18.56 5.48
C SER A 401 -1.38 17.89 5.86
N PHE A 402 -1.33 16.63 6.25
CA PHE A 402 -2.52 15.80 6.43
C PHE A 402 -2.49 15.07 7.78
N ASP A 403 -3.60 15.20 8.52
CA ASP A 403 -3.83 14.62 9.85
C ASP A 403 -5.00 13.62 9.74
N PHE A 404 -4.75 12.52 9.05
CA PHE A 404 -5.76 11.49 8.73
C PHE A 404 -5.48 10.16 9.45
N HIS A 405 -4.26 9.64 9.32
CA HIS A 405 -3.81 8.43 10.00
C HIS A 405 -3.76 8.64 11.51
N ARG A 406 -3.83 7.54 12.26
CA ARG A 406 -3.98 7.57 13.74
C ARG A 406 -2.91 6.79 14.50
N GLU A 407 -1.98 6.20 13.78
CA GLU A 407 -0.83 5.42 14.24
C GLU A 407 0.36 5.72 13.29
N PRO A 408 1.61 5.38 13.66
CA PRO A 408 2.81 5.74 12.88
C PRO A 408 2.71 5.49 11.38
N VAL A 409 3.18 6.46 10.57
CA VAL A 409 3.36 6.25 9.14
C VAL A 409 4.59 5.35 8.93
N THR A 410 4.37 4.17 8.36
CA THR A 410 5.40 3.13 8.16
C THR A 410 5.99 3.16 6.75
N SER A 411 5.30 3.76 5.77
CA SER A 411 5.77 3.87 4.40
C SER A 411 5.15 5.06 3.66
N ILE A 412 5.88 5.64 2.70
CA ILE A 412 5.38 6.72 1.84
C ILE A 412 6.12 6.71 0.51
N GLU A 413 5.41 6.80 -0.62
CA GLU A 413 6.02 6.86 -1.95
C GLU A 413 5.24 7.74 -2.94
N TRP A 414 5.93 8.67 -3.60
CA TRP A 414 5.43 9.33 -4.80
C TRP A 414 5.21 8.32 -5.92
N HIS A 415 4.16 8.50 -6.72
CA HIS A 415 3.95 7.68 -7.90
C HIS A 415 5.13 7.84 -8.89
N PRO A 416 5.66 6.75 -9.49
CA PRO A 416 6.91 6.80 -10.25
C PRO A 416 6.82 7.64 -11.54
N THR A 417 5.62 7.85 -12.09
CA THR A 417 5.40 8.57 -13.36
C THR A 417 4.36 9.69 -13.28
N ASP A 418 3.89 10.03 -12.08
CA ASP A 418 2.91 11.10 -11.84
C ASP A 418 3.44 11.98 -10.70
N ASP A 419 3.23 13.29 -10.76
CA ASP A 419 3.82 14.25 -9.82
C ASP A 419 2.85 14.86 -8.82
N SER A 420 1.56 14.50 -8.87
CA SER A 420 0.58 14.80 -7.81
C SER A 420 0.21 13.59 -6.94
N VAL A 421 0.36 12.36 -7.44
CA VAL A 421 -0.07 11.14 -6.74
C VAL A 421 0.96 10.64 -5.70
N VAL A 422 0.48 10.33 -4.49
CA VAL A 422 1.27 9.77 -3.37
C VAL A 422 0.52 8.57 -2.74
N ALA A 423 1.25 7.51 -2.42
CA ALA A 423 0.75 6.42 -1.56
C ALA A 423 1.37 6.54 -0.15
N VAL A 424 0.57 6.26 0.88
CA VAL A 424 0.98 6.30 2.30
C VAL A 424 0.54 5.01 2.99
N GLY A 425 1.43 4.38 3.76
CA GLY A 425 1.13 3.20 4.57
C GLY A 425 1.30 3.49 6.06
N SER A 426 0.37 3.03 6.90
CA SER A 426 0.38 3.28 8.35
C SER A 426 0.17 2.00 9.16
N ALA A 427 0.69 2.02 10.39
CA ALA A 427 0.43 1.04 11.43
C ALA A 427 -1.06 0.97 11.85
N ASP A 428 -1.92 1.91 11.42
CA ASP A 428 -3.38 1.86 11.63
C ASP A 428 -4.10 0.80 10.76
N ASN A 429 -3.33 0.01 10.01
CA ASN A 429 -3.75 -1.05 9.08
C ASN A 429 -4.32 -0.52 7.77
N THR A 430 -3.94 0.68 7.33
CA THR A 430 -4.34 1.22 6.03
C THR A 430 -3.18 1.57 5.11
N VAL A 431 -3.42 1.39 3.81
CA VAL A 431 -2.66 2.01 2.72
C VAL A 431 -3.60 2.99 2.01
N THR A 432 -3.24 4.26 1.98
CA THR A 432 -4.06 5.33 1.41
C THR A 432 -3.43 5.90 0.15
N LEU A 433 -4.27 6.27 -0.82
CA LEU A 433 -3.85 6.91 -2.07
C LEU A 433 -4.36 8.34 -2.09
N TRP A 434 -3.49 9.26 -2.52
CA TRP A 434 -3.73 10.68 -2.50
C TRP A 434 -3.38 11.32 -3.83
N ASP A 435 -4.18 12.28 -4.29
CA ASP A 435 -3.87 13.15 -5.43
C ASP A 435 -3.85 14.61 -4.98
N LEU A 436 -2.65 15.20 -5.01
CA LEU A 436 -2.38 16.58 -4.58
C LEU A 436 -2.82 17.64 -5.62
N ALA A 437 -3.34 17.23 -6.78
CA ALA A 437 -3.95 18.12 -7.76
C ALA A 437 -5.47 18.32 -7.53
N VAL A 438 -6.09 17.54 -6.63
CA VAL A 438 -7.50 17.70 -6.27
C VAL A 438 -7.68 18.93 -5.38
N GLU A 439 -8.37 19.93 -5.93
CA GLU A 439 -8.91 21.09 -5.23
C GLU A 439 -10.44 21.01 -5.31
N LEU A 440 -11.12 20.67 -4.21
CA LEU A 440 -12.60 20.71 -4.16
C LEU A 440 -13.09 22.12 -3.87
N ASP A 441 -14.28 22.45 -4.37
CA ASP A 441 -15.00 23.65 -3.94
C ASP A 441 -15.43 23.48 -2.47
N GLU A 442 -15.27 24.54 -1.67
CA GLU A 442 -15.69 24.54 -0.27
C GLU A 442 -17.20 24.35 -0.12
N GLU A 443 -18.01 24.68 -1.13
CA GLU A 443 -19.46 24.49 -1.10
C GLU A 443 -19.85 23.01 -1.29
N GLU A 444 -19.22 22.29 -2.21
CA GLU A 444 -19.52 20.87 -2.50
C GLU A 444 -19.18 19.95 -1.31
N ASN A 445 -18.02 20.15 -0.67
CA ASN A 445 -17.66 19.39 0.54
C ASN A 445 -18.58 19.70 1.74
N ARG A 446 -19.15 20.90 1.80
CA ARG A 446 -20.17 21.26 2.81
C ARG A 446 -21.49 20.53 2.58
N GLU A 447 -21.91 20.32 1.33
CA GLU A 447 -23.13 19.58 1.00
C GLU A 447 -22.96 18.06 1.14
N ALA A 448 -21.79 17.52 0.78
CA ALA A 448 -21.47 16.09 0.94
C ALA A 448 -21.31 15.64 2.40
N GLY A 449 -21.13 16.57 3.35
CA GLY A 449 -20.98 16.26 4.78
C GLY A 449 -19.66 15.54 5.13
N MET A 450 -18.64 15.62 4.27
CA MET A 450 -17.37 14.89 4.41
C MET A 450 -16.22 15.73 4.97
N GLN A 451 -16.54 16.76 5.76
CA GLN A 451 -15.59 17.78 6.27
C GLN A 451 -14.38 17.23 7.07
N GLU A 452 -14.43 15.99 7.56
CA GLU A 452 -13.32 15.31 8.25
C GLU A 452 -12.40 14.50 7.32
N VAL A 453 -12.77 14.30 6.06
CA VAL A 453 -11.99 13.60 5.03
C VAL A 453 -11.38 14.63 4.08
N PRO A 454 -10.05 14.67 3.89
CA PRO A 454 -9.45 15.64 2.97
C PRO A 454 -9.83 15.36 1.51
N PRO A 455 -10.09 16.39 0.68
CA PRO A 455 -10.42 16.25 -0.75
C PRO A 455 -9.46 15.36 -1.54
N GLN A 456 -8.17 15.39 -1.16
CA GLN A 456 -7.09 14.72 -1.86
C GLN A 456 -7.06 13.19 -1.64
N LEU A 457 -7.84 12.64 -0.71
CA LEU A 457 -7.86 11.19 -0.44
C LEU A 457 -8.67 10.44 -1.50
N LEU A 458 -7.98 9.80 -2.45
CA LEU A 458 -8.59 9.00 -3.52
C LEU A 458 -9.03 7.59 -3.07
N PHE A 459 -8.32 6.98 -2.13
CA PHE A 459 -8.53 5.56 -1.80
C PHE A 459 -8.05 5.18 -0.39
N VAL A 460 -8.70 4.17 0.19
CA VAL A 460 -8.30 3.50 1.45
C VAL A 460 -8.34 1.99 1.24
N HIS A 461 -7.18 1.36 1.14
CA HIS A 461 -7.00 -0.08 1.21
C HIS A 461 -6.73 -0.50 2.67
N TYR A 462 -7.32 -1.59 3.15
CA TYR A 462 -7.05 -2.13 4.48
C TYR A 462 -6.11 -3.33 4.38
N MET A 463 -5.01 -3.30 5.13
CA MET A 463 -4.02 -4.38 5.23
C MET A 463 -3.46 -4.42 6.65
N GLU A 464 -3.51 -5.58 7.29
CA GLU A 464 -3.03 -5.74 8.67
C GLU A 464 -1.53 -5.39 8.81
N SER A 465 -1.22 -4.49 9.74
CA SER A 465 0.12 -4.10 10.18
C SER A 465 1.10 -3.76 9.04
N VAL A 466 0.69 -2.86 8.13
CA VAL A 466 1.51 -2.36 7.00
C VAL A 466 2.92 -1.96 7.46
N LYS A 467 3.93 -2.46 6.75
CA LYS A 467 5.36 -2.17 7.01
C LYS A 467 6.03 -1.37 5.91
N GLU A 468 5.79 -1.76 4.66
CA GLU A 468 6.38 -1.11 3.49
C GLU A 468 5.43 -1.25 2.30
N ILE A 469 5.42 -0.25 1.42
CA ILE A 469 4.70 -0.23 0.14
C ILE A 469 5.65 0.21 -0.96
N HIS A 470 5.44 -0.28 -2.18
CA HIS A 470 6.17 0.14 -3.37
C HIS A 470 5.24 0.14 -4.60
N TRP A 471 5.32 1.19 -5.41
CA TRP A 471 4.68 1.27 -6.73
C TRP A 471 5.41 0.39 -7.75
N GLN A 472 4.67 -0.48 -8.44
CA GLN A 472 5.23 -1.23 -9.56
C GLN A 472 5.34 -0.34 -10.80
N ALA A 473 6.49 0.31 -10.97
CA ALA A 473 6.78 1.24 -12.07
C ALA A 473 6.61 0.66 -13.50
N GLN A 474 6.54 -0.68 -13.67
CA GLN A 474 6.20 -1.31 -14.95
C GLN A 474 4.69 -1.53 -15.18
N MET A 475 3.85 -1.41 -14.15
CA MET A 475 2.39 -1.63 -14.19
C MET A 475 1.67 -0.43 -13.54
N PRO A 476 1.38 0.64 -14.29
CA PRO A 476 0.81 1.88 -13.75
C PRO A 476 -0.44 1.65 -12.87
N GLY A 477 -0.45 2.28 -11.69
CA GLY A 477 -1.49 2.13 -10.68
C GLY A 477 -1.45 0.84 -9.84
N THR A 478 -0.46 -0.03 -10.04
CA THR A 478 -0.26 -1.23 -9.22
C THR A 478 0.66 -0.93 -8.04
N ILE A 479 0.24 -1.32 -6.84
CA ILE A 479 1.04 -1.32 -5.62
C ILE A 479 1.31 -2.74 -5.17
N MET A 480 2.51 -2.97 -4.65
CA MET A 480 2.82 -4.09 -3.77
C MET A 480 2.99 -3.53 -2.35
N ALA A 481 2.52 -4.24 -1.33
CA ALA A 481 2.62 -3.88 0.07
C ALA A 481 2.96 -5.11 0.92
N THR A 482 3.61 -4.92 2.06
CA THR A 482 3.93 -6.01 3.00
C THR A 482 3.45 -5.68 4.43
N GLY A 483 3.00 -6.70 5.15
CA GLY A 483 2.37 -6.58 6.46
C GLY A 483 2.12 -7.93 7.14
N GLY A 484 1.25 -7.96 8.15
CA GLY A 484 0.93 -9.15 8.94
C GLY A 484 0.38 -10.33 8.13
N ALA A 485 -0.37 -10.04 7.07
CA ALA A 485 -0.95 -11.03 6.16
C ALA A 485 0.03 -11.55 5.07
N GLY A 486 1.29 -11.08 5.05
CA GLY A 486 2.24 -11.35 3.96
C GLY A 486 2.28 -10.18 2.97
N PHE A 487 2.17 -10.47 1.67
CA PHE A 487 2.19 -9.48 0.60
C PHE A 487 0.81 -9.26 -0.01
N GLY A 488 0.36 -8.01 -0.07
CA GLY A 488 -0.76 -7.59 -0.91
C GLY A 488 -0.23 -7.03 -2.23
N VAL A 489 -0.82 -7.42 -3.36
CA VAL A 489 -0.58 -6.80 -4.68
C VAL A 489 -1.91 -6.39 -5.26
N PHE A 490 -2.11 -5.10 -5.48
CA PHE A 490 -3.40 -4.56 -5.91
C PHE A 490 -3.28 -3.41 -6.89
N LYS A 491 -4.32 -3.22 -7.70
CA LYS A 491 -4.57 -2.04 -8.54
C LYS A 491 -6.00 -1.58 -8.27
N THR A 492 -6.13 -0.32 -7.87
CA THR A 492 -7.45 0.33 -7.67
C THR A 492 -8.04 0.76 -9.00
N ILE A 493 -9.34 1.08 -9.04
CA ILE A 493 -9.94 1.74 -10.21
C ILE A 493 -9.56 3.23 -10.36
N SER A 494 -8.96 3.83 -9.32
CA SER A 494 -8.68 5.27 -9.23
C SER A 494 -7.31 5.70 -9.79
N VAL A 495 -6.39 4.76 -10.02
CA VAL A 495 -4.99 4.98 -10.47
C VAL A 495 -4.56 3.79 -11.33
#